data_AF-A0A8T5EL29-F1
#
_entry.id   AF-A0A8T5EL29-F1
#
_cell.length_a   1.000
_cell.length_b   1.000
_cell.length_c   1.000
_cell.angle_alpha   90.00
_cell.angle_beta   90.00
_cell.angle_gamma   90.00
#
_symmetry.space_group_name_H-M   'P 1'
#
loop_
_entity.id
_entity.type
_entity.pdbx_description
1 polymer ?
#
loop_
_entity_poly.entity_id
_entity_poly.type
_entity_poly.pdbx_seq_one_letter_code
_entity_poly.pdbx_strand_id
1 'polypeptide(L)'
;MENPPLLTMAKSRNIDNPPELIQESIMLLETLSGLCSFHSSDDLASFLFTDMFRTLIGTTEPWVAFEIGVYADHAKTIEVIPTVDKITLADASMTGGIPNNVIIAKNQANCALILQNWHDYVMNE
;
A
#
# COMPACT_ATOMS: atom_id res chain seq x y z
N MET A 1 -19.87 -14.78 -12.40
CA MET A 1 -18.41 -14.79 -12.47
C MET A 1 -17.94 -13.75 -11.47
N GLU A 2 -17.09 -14.12 -10.53
CA GLU A 2 -16.47 -13.13 -9.63
C GLU A 2 -15.49 -12.28 -10.45
N ASN A 3 -15.47 -10.97 -10.19
CA ASN A 3 -14.50 -10.09 -10.83
C ASN A 3 -13.10 -10.42 -10.28
N PRO A 4 -12.05 -10.39 -11.13
CA PRO A 4 -10.69 -10.58 -10.65
C PRO A 4 -10.31 -9.51 -9.62
N PRO A 5 -9.28 -9.74 -8.79
CA PRO A 5 -8.77 -8.72 -7.89
C PRO A 5 -8.39 -7.44 -8.64
N LEU A 6 -8.45 -6.30 -7.94
CA LEU A 6 -8.18 -4.98 -8.50
C LEU A 6 -6.70 -4.59 -8.29
N LEU A 7 -6.21 -4.81 -7.07
CA LEU A 7 -4.88 -4.38 -6.64
C LEU A 7 -4.08 -5.55 -6.08
N THR A 8 -2.77 -5.44 -6.17
CA THR A 8 -1.83 -6.25 -5.42
C THR A 8 -1.03 -5.39 -4.45
N MET A 9 -0.54 -5.98 -3.37
CA MET A 9 0.44 -5.37 -2.48
C MET A 9 1.53 -6.38 -2.12
N ALA A 10 2.77 -5.93 -2.11
CA ALA A 10 3.90 -6.70 -1.60
C ALA A 10 4.92 -5.78 -0.92
N LYS A 11 5.74 -6.33 -0.03
CA LYS A 11 6.90 -5.66 0.54
C LYS A 11 7.88 -5.35 -0.58
N SER A 12 8.27 -4.09 -0.71
CA SER A 12 9.21 -3.64 -1.73
C SER A 12 10.64 -3.67 -1.18
N ARG A 13 10.91 -2.92 -0.11
CA ARG A 13 12.26 -2.81 0.49
C ARG A 13 12.20 -2.39 1.95
N ASN A 14 13.33 -2.57 2.63
CA ASN A 14 13.59 -1.89 3.89
C ASN A 14 14.14 -0.48 3.58
N ILE A 15 13.63 0.53 4.28
CA ILE A 15 14.13 1.91 4.25
C ILE A 15 15.21 2.08 5.33
N ASP A 16 14.99 1.49 6.51
CA ASP A 16 15.90 1.49 7.65
C ASP A 16 15.85 0.11 8.35
N ASN A 17 16.55 -0.02 9.46
CA ASN A 17 16.51 -1.19 10.31
C ASN A 17 15.09 -1.39 10.87
N PRO A 18 14.58 -2.63 10.85
CA PRO A 18 13.28 -2.92 11.45
C PRO A 18 13.32 -2.64 12.96
N PRO A 19 12.20 -2.16 13.54
CA PRO A 19 12.04 -2.13 14.99
C PRO A 19 12.01 -3.55 15.56
N GLU A 20 11.98 -3.66 16.89
CA GLU A 20 11.70 -4.94 17.53
C GLU A 20 10.24 -5.36 17.23
N LEU A 21 10.07 -6.42 16.45
CA LEU A 21 8.77 -6.91 16.02
C LEU A 21 8.30 -8.06 16.91
N ILE A 22 7.02 -8.05 17.26
CA ILE A 22 6.34 -9.21 17.86
C ILE A 22 6.12 -10.31 16.81
N GLN A 23 5.87 -11.54 17.27
CA GLN A 23 5.73 -12.70 16.39
C GLN A 23 4.64 -12.51 15.33
N GLU A 24 3.50 -11.91 15.69
CA GLU A 24 2.39 -11.63 14.80
C GLU A 24 2.79 -10.65 13.68
N SER A 25 3.61 -9.66 14.01
CA SER A 25 4.13 -8.70 13.02
C SER A 25 5.14 -9.34 12.08
N ILE A 26 5.99 -10.24 12.59
CA ILE A 26 6.91 -11.03 11.76
C ILE A 26 6.12 -11.87 10.75
N MET A 27 5.12 -12.61 11.20
CA MET A 27 4.27 -13.44 10.33
C MET A 27 3.50 -12.61 9.29
N LEU A 28 2.99 -11.43 9.68
CA LEU A 28 2.35 -10.52 8.75
C LEU A 28 3.36 -10.01 7.70
N LEU A 29 4.57 -9.63 8.11
CA LEU A 29 5.61 -9.16 7.20
C LEU A 29 6.06 -10.25 6.22
N GLU A 30 6.16 -11.49 6.67
CA GLU A 30 6.43 -12.66 5.82
C GLU A 30 5.32 -12.84 4.78
N THR A 31 4.06 -12.72 5.20
CA THR A 31 2.90 -12.79 4.31
C THR A 31 2.94 -11.67 3.25
N LEU A 32 3.20 -10.43 3.69
CA LEU A 32 3.34 -9.28 2.79
C LEU A 32 4.61 -9.34 1.95
N SER A 33 5.59 -10.19 2.27
CA SER A 33 6.74 -10.42 1.39
C SER A 33 6.38 -11.31 0.18
N GLY A 34 5.22 -11.99 0.24
CA GLY A 34 4.54 -12.54 -0.93
C GLY A 34 3.58 -11.53 -1.56
N LEU A 35 3.13 -11.83 -2.78
CA LEU A 35 2.15 -11.00 -3.50
C LEU A 35 0.75 -11.24 -2.94
N CYS A 36 0.21 -10.24 -2.22
CA CYS A 36 -1.16 -10.26 -1.71
C CYS A 36 -2.10 -9.54 -2.69
N SER A 37 -3.29 -10.08 -2.94
CA SER A 37 -4.28 -9.50 -3.85
C SER A 37 -5.52 -8.99 -3.10
N PHE A 38 -6.08 -7.88 -3.55
CA PHE A 38 -7.23 -7.21 -2.97
C PHE A 38 -8.32 -7.01 -4.03
N HIS A 39 -9.57 -7.32 -3.69
CA HIS A 39 -10.69 -7.24 -4.65
C HIS A 39 -11.15 -5.81 -4.92
N SER A 40 -10.83 -4.87 -4.04
CA SER A 40 -11.17 -3.46 -4.20
C SER A 40 -10.15 -2.55 -3.53
N SER A 41 -10.17 -1.27 -3.91
CA SER A 41 -9.44 -0.20 -3.24
C SER A 41 -9.85 -0.06 -1.77
N ASP A 42 -11.12 -0.31 -1.44
CA ASP A 42 -11.64 -0.32 -0.08
C ASP A 42 -11.08 -1.46 0.78
N ASP A 43 -10.92 -2.67 0.23
CA ASP A 43 -10.33 -3.80 0.96
C ASP A 43 -8.88 -3.53 1.32
N LEU A 44 -8.10 -3.01 0.36
CA LEU A 44 -6.70 -2.66 0.58
C LEU A 44 -6.58 -1.52 1.59
N ALA A 45 -7.35 -0.44 1.42
CA ALA A 45 -7.37 0.66 2.37
C ALA A 45 -7.80 0.20 3.77
N SER A 46 -8.80 -0.67 3.88
CA SER A 46 -9.23 -1.23 5.17
C SER A 46 -8.09 -1.98 5.85
N PHE A 47 -7.35 -2.81 5.10
CA PHE A 47 -6.19 -3.53 5.59
C PHE A 47 -5.10 -2.59 6.14
N LEU A 48 -4.73 -1.55 5.37
CA LEU A 48 -3.72 -0.57 5.75
C LEU A 48 -4.06 0.20 7.04
N PHE A 49 -5.33 0.29 7.40
CA PHE A 49 -5.81 1.00 8.59
C PHE A 49 -6.15 0.06 9.76
N THR A 50 -5.90 -1.25 9.63
CA THR A 50 -6.07 -2.21 10.74
C THR A 50 -5.05 -2.01 11.85
N ASP A 51 -5.42 -2.40 13.08
CA ASP A 51 -4.49 -2.40 14.21
C ASP A 51 -3.30 -3.35 13.99
N MET A 52 -3.52 -4.47 13.29
CA MET A 52 -2.46 -5.43 12.98
C MET A 52 -1.40 -4.82 12.05
N PHE A 53 -1.82 -4.12 10.99
CA PHE A 53 -0.88 -3.42 10.11
C PHE A 53 -0.18 -2.27 10.85
N ARG A 54 -0.91 -1.47 11.64
CA ARG A 54 -0.32 -0.38 12.44
C ARG A 54 0.70 -0.89 13.46
N THR A 55 0.44 -2.03 14.08
CA THR A 55 1.36 -2.68 15.02
C THR A 55 2.64 -3.12 14.32
N LEU A 56 2.54 -3.66 13.10
CA LEU A 56 3.72 -3.98 12.28
C LEU A 56 4.55 -2.73 11.97
N ILE A 57 3.91 -1.60 11.65
CA ILE A 57 4.64 -0.37 11.33
C ILE A 57 5.34 0.21 12.57
N GLY A 58 4.61 0.34 13.69
CA GLY A 58 5.16 0.51 15.04
C GLY A 58 5.99 1.77 15.35
N THR A 59 6.39 2.56 14.36
CA THR A 59 7.33 3.68 14.50
C THR A 59 6.86 4.94 13.77
N THR A 60 7.34 6.10 14.23
CA THR A 60 7.12 7.40 13.57
C THR A 60 8.04 7.62 12.37
N GLU A 61 9.21 6.97 12.37
CA GLU A 61 10.14 7.00 11.24
C GLU A 61 9.86 5.79 10.32
N PRO A 62 9.89 5.97 8.99
CA PRO A 62 9.61 4.90 8.05
C PRO A 62 10.79 3.91 7.98
N TRP A 63 10.53 2.62 8.20
CA TRP A 63 11.54 1.56 8.12
C TRP A 63 11.30 0.56 6.98
N VAL A 64 10.08 0.52 6.42
CA VAL A 64 9.69 -0.40 5.34
C VAL A 64 8.83 0.33 4.30
N ALA A 65 9.02 -0.02 3.03
CA ALA A 65 8.14 0.37 1.94
C ALA A 65 7.46 -0.86 1.34
N PHE A 66 6.22 -0.68 0.92
CA PHE A 66 5.45 -1.64 0.15
C PHE A 66 5.19 -1.09 -1.24
N GLU A 67 4.92 -1.98 -2.18
CA GLU A 67 4.48 -1.66 -3.53
C GLU A 67 3.01 -2.06 -3.65
N ILE A 68 2.18 -1.17 -4.20
CA ILE A 68 0.84 -1.50 -4.68
C ILE A 68 0.88 -1.52 -6.21
N GLY A 69 0.35 -2.57 -6.82
CA GLY A 69 0.27 -2.72 -8.27
C GLY A 69 -1.16 -2.91 -8.74
N VAL A 70 -1.41 -2.61 -10.02
CA VAL A 70 -2.65 -3.04 -10.70
C VAL A 70 -2.56 -4.55 -10.91
N TYR A 71 -3.61 -5.28 -10.52
CA TYR A 71 -3.63 -6.74 -10.68
C TYR A 71 -3.54 -7.18 -12.14
N ALA A 72 -4.20 -6.46 -13.06
CA ALA A 72 -4.19 -6.76 -14.49
C ALA A 72 -2.86 -6.40 -15.18
N ASP A 73 -2.05 -5.53 -14.59
CA ASP A 73 -0.78 -5.05 -15.14
C ASP A 73 0.19 -4.67 -14.00
N HIS A 74 1.00 -5.63 -13.59
CA HIS A 74 1.95 -5.46 -12.49
C HIS A 74 3.11 -4.51 -12.81
N ALA A 75 3.22 -3.97 -14.03
CA ALA A 75 4.18 -2.90 -14.32
C ALA A 75 3.69 -1.53 -13.81
N LYS A 76 2.39 -1.38 -13.57
CA LYS A 76 1.77 -0.16 -13.04
C LYS A 76 1.74 -0.23 -11.52
N THR A 77 2.68 0.47 -10.88
CA THR A 77 2.85 0.42 -9.43
C THR A 77 3.01 1.80 -8.81
N ILE A 78 2.66 1.87 -7.52
CA ILE A 78 2.94 2.98 -6.60
C ILE A 78 3.56 2.44 -5.32
N GLU A 79 4.26 3.29 -4.59
CA GLU A 79 4.83 2.94 -3.29
C GLU A 79 3.92 3.37 -2.15
N VAL A 80 3.88 2.54 -1.11
CA VAL A 80 3.29 2.86 0.19
C VAL A 80 4.42 2.94 1.20
N ILE A 81 4.57 4.10 1.81
CA ILE A 81 5.54 4.36 2.87
C ILE A 81 4.74 4.72 4.13
N PRO A 82 4.40 3.72 4.95
CA PRO A 82 3.62 3.92 6.15
C PRO A 82 4.52 4.26 7.36
N THR A 83 3.92 4.98 8.29
CA THR A 83 4.41 5.32 9.63
C THR A 83 3.22 5.22 10.58
N VAL A 84 3.45 5.24 11.89
CA VAL A 84 2.37 5.11 12.88
C VAL A 84 1.32 6.23 12.78
N ASP A 85 1.71 7.42 12.31
CA ASP A 85 0.86 8.61 12.21
C ASP A 85 0.23 8.82 10.82
N LYS A 86 0.87 8.32 9.76
CA LYS A 86 0.45 8.58 8.38
C LYS A 86 0.83 7.47 7.41
N ILE A 87 0.10 7.43 6.30
CA ILE A 87 0.40 6.58 5.14
C ILE A 87 0.68 7.47 3.95
N THR A 88 1.89 7.39 3.41
CA THR A 88 2.29 8.12 2.21
C THR A 88 2.18 7.21 0.99
N LEU A 89 1.51 7.69 -0.05
CA LEU A 89 1.39 7.04 -1.35
C LEU A 89 2.21 7.84 -2.36
N ALA A 90 3.14 7.17 -3.07
CA ALA A 90 4.04 7.81 -4.01
C ALA A 90 4.02 7.12 -5.39
N ASP A 91 3.76 7.91 -6.42
CA ASP A 91 3.81 7.50 -7.83
C ASP A 91 5.23 7.77 -8.37
N ALA A 92 6.13 6.83 -8.13
CA ALA A 92 7.52 6.92 -8.57
C ALA A 92 7.68 6.94 -10.11
N SER A 93 6.71 6.35 -10.81
CA SER A 93 6.66 6.32 -12.28
C SER A 93 6.16 7.64 -12.88
N MET A 94 5.72 8.58 -12.05
CA MET A 94 5.20 9.89 -12.46
C MET A 94 4.09 9.77 -13.51
N THR A 95 3.21 8.78 -13.34
CA THR A 95 2.06 8.56 -14.25
C THR A 95 1.12 9.76 -14.26
N GLY A 96 1.05 10.51 -13.16
CA GLY A 96 0.12 11.63 -12.99
C GLY A 96 -1.20 11.24 -12.33
N GLY A 97 -1.42 9.95 -12.06
CA GLY A 97 -2.59 9.43 -11.34
C GLY A 97 -2.64 9.82 -9.86
N ILE A 98 -1.50 10.24 -9.29
CA ILE A 98 -1.42 10.85 -7.95
C ILE A 98 -1.02 12.33 -8.09
N PRO A 99 -1.80 13.28 -7.53
CA PRO A 99 -1.45 14.71 -7.56
C PRO A 99 -0.05 14.98 -6.97
N ASN A 100 0.79 15.71 -7.71
CA ASN A 100 2.19 15.98 -7.36
C ASN A 100 3.05 14.72 -7.12
N ASN A 101 2.61 13.56 -7.62
CA ASN A 101 3.25 12.25 -7.49
C ASN A 101 3.40 11.72 -6.05
N VAL A 102 2.98 12.49 -5.03
CA VAL A 102 3.05 12.09 -3.61
C VAL A 102 1.86 12.66 -2.87
N ILE A 103 1.16 11.80 -2.13
CA ILE A 103 0.03 12.22 -1.30
C ILE A 103 0.01 11.47 0.03
N ILE A 104 -0.44 12.14 1.09
CA ILE A 104 -0.66 11.53 2.40
C ILE A 104 -2.15 11.17 2.52
N ALA A 105 -2.43 9.89 2.76
CA ALA A 105 -3.77 9.42 3.04
C ALA A 105 -4.18 9.83 4.47
N LYS A 106 -5.22 10.65 4.59
CA LYS A 106 -5.66 11.23 5.87
C LYS A 106 -6.46 10.26 6.73
N ASN A 107 -7.15 9.32 6.10
CA ASN A 107 -7.98 8.30 6.72
C ASN A 107 -8.26 7.19 5.69
N GLN A 108 -8.88 6.09 6.12
CA GLN A 108 -9.19 4.94 5.28
C GLN A 108 -10.00 5.32 4.03
N ALA A 109 -11.10 6.07 4.18
CA ALA A 109 -11.96 6.45 3.05
C ALA A 109 -11.19 7.30 2.02
N ASN A 110 -10.34 8.22 2.49
CA ASN A 110 -9.48 9.01 1.63
C ASN A 110 -8.41 8.15 0.94
N CYS A 111 -7.85 7.15 1.64
CA CYS A 111 -6.91 6.20 1.05
C CYS A 111 -7.56 5.40 -0.08
N ALA A 112 -8.75 4.83 0.16
CA ALA A 112 -9.51 4.08 -0.84
C ALA A 112 -9.79 4.93 -2.09
N LEU A 113 -10.21 6.19 -1.89
CA LEU A 113 -10.46 7.11 -3.00
C LEU A 113 -9.18 7.42 -3.81
N ILE A 114 -8.04 7.63 -3.14
CA ILE A 114 -6.76 7.88 -3.83
C ILE A 114 -6.37 6.66 -4.67
N LEU A 115 -6.44 5.45 -4.09
CA LEU A 115 -6.09 4.21 -4.76
C LEU A 115 -7.01 3.94 -5.96
N GLN A 116 -8.31 4.17 -5.79
CA GLN A 116 -9.29 4.01 -6.87
C GLN A 116 -9.03 4.99 -8.02
N ASN A 117 -8.82 6.27 -7.69
CA ASN A 117 -8.54 7.29 -8.70
C ASN A 117 -7.24 6.99 -9.46
N TRP A 118 -6.18 6.58 -8.75
CA TRP A 118 -4.92 6.21 -9.38
C TRP A 118 -5.10 5.00 -10.30
N HIS A 119 -5.75 3.93 -9.82
CA HIS A 119 -6.04 2.74 -10.60
C HIS A 119 -6.81 3.08 -11.88
N ASP A 120 -7.92 3.82 -11.74
CA ASP A 120 -8.76 4.18 -12.88
C ASP A 120 -8.02 5.08 -13.87
N TYR A 121 -7.15 5.96 -13.38
CA TYR A 121 -6.30 6.79 -14.23
C TYR A 121 -5.38 5.91 -15.09
N VAL A 122 -4.55 5.06 -14.47
CA VAL A 122 -3.55 4.27 -15.19
C VAL A 122 -4.14 3.14 -16.05
N MET A 123 -5.39 2.75 -15.80
CA MET A 123 -6.10 1.76 -16.62
C MET A 123 -6.76 2.37 -17.87
N ASN A 124 -6.90 3.69 -17.92
CA ASN A 124 -7.48 4.42 -19.06
C ASN A 124 -6.43 5.19 -19.89
N GLU A 125 -5.15 5.12 -19.52
CA GLU A 125 -4.01 5.55 -20.36
C GLU A 125 -3.64 4.50 -21.42
#